data_AF-A0A319EW54-F1
#
_entry.id   AF-A0A319EW54-F1
#
_cell.length_a   1.000
_cell.length_b   1.000
_cell.length_c   1.000
_cell.angle_alpha   90.00
_cell.angle_beta   90.00
_cell.angle_gamma   90.00
#
_symmetry.space_group_name_H-M   'P 1'
#
loop_
_entity.id
_entity.type
_entity.pdbx_description
1 polymer ?
#
loop_
_entity_poly.entity_id
_entity_poly.type
_entity_poly.pdbx_seq_one_letter_code
_entity_poly.pdbx_strand_id
1 'polypeptide(L)'
;MASFLSSSFYHAYTAHLFVCDNIKDIICLGLFFGALNASVASEFGMGASLSVRQILGSLPQMFLWSWSNLFRFTLHNQRSASAISEDKINKPWRPLSAGRISPQQVQMLIYCMYPAIFAISGTMGGVAPCLLEAFSCLWYNEWNGASNPLLKNLLNGIGLACFFSGPLEVATKSSVLSGDMKVFLWLLVLAGAITTTVHAQDFRDIDGDRVTGRRTVPLLIGDENARAALAVGILGWTALAGWFWEVGSAERSWLSGIPACVAGTIVVSFIVGPMAILAVALRLWSRYLQGRQLAANDYLALVALVLAESALSVFLAAGFAAGLGLFVPAQLLWAAANSCVKASILYLYIDLFPNKVFCRLCYGTLFITAAYFTMVLIEAFALCKPVQYNWDKSIEGHCTGENIAYLVAGIVNLTIDTFIVVLPMPLVFNLQLILSKKKSPSRQCSASGRSDLTYTVTPGAIYSVLEPTLGVVNACLPTIKPAITELFGPGTLHGTKGSSNSGGIYSSRSSRKLNGKVKGNLTRDFELLDDEFALHEVHINSHSDVGLISHDPKPSSPSLP
;
A
#
# COMPACT_ATOMS: atom_id res chain seq x y z
N MET A 1 7.36 -42.02 -6.79
CA MET A 1 7.87 -40.73 -6.28
C MET A 1 7.25 -39.51 -6.97
N ALA A 2 7.25 -39.45 -8.31
CA ALA A 2 6.68 -38.31 -9.06
C ALA A 2 5.18 -38.04 -8.82
N SER A 3 4.33 -39.09 -8.76
CA SER A 3 2.89 -38.94 -8.46
C SER A 3 2.63 -38.42 -7.03
N PHE A 4 3.40 -38.89 -6.05
CA PHE A 4 3.33 -38.41 -4.67
C PHE A 4 3.77 -36.95 -4.55
N LEU A 5 4.85 -36.55 -5.23
CA LEU A 5 5.33 -35.15 -5.24
C LEU A 5 4.32 -34.21 -5.92
N SER A 6 3.70 -34.65 -7.01
CA SER A 6 2.64 -33.91 -7.71
C SER A 6 1.42 -33.68 -6.80
N SER A 7 0.97 -34.72 -6.09
CA SER A 7 -0.13 -34.64 -5.13
C SER A 7 0.20 -33.71 -3.94
N SER A 8 1.39 -33.86 -3.35
CA SER A 8 1.84 -33.01 -2.25
C SER A 8 1.94 -31.53 -2.66
N PHE A 9 2.45 -31.24 -3.87
CA PHE A 9 2.49 -29.88 -4.39
C PHE A 9 1.08 -29.32 -4.63
N TYR A 10 0.16 -30.13 -5.16
CA TYR A 10 -1.23 -29.74 -5.34
C TYR A 10 -1.89 -29.33 -4.00
N HIS A 11 -1.69 -30.13 -2.94
CA HIS A 11 -2.24 -29.84 -1.63
C HIS A 11 -1.57 -28.64 -0.95
N ALA A 12 -0.24 -28.52 -1.03
CA ALA A 12 0.49 -27.37 -0.50
C ALA A 12 0.08 -26.05 -1.19
N TYR A 13 -0.06 -26.06 -2.51
CA TYR A 13 -0.55 -24.91 -3.26
C TYR A 13 -2.00 -24.58 -2.90
N THR A 14 -2.85 -25.59 -2.69
CA THR A 14 -4.23 -25.38 -2.24
C THR A 14 -4.29 -24.76 -0.84
N ALA A 15 -3.43 -25.18 0.08
CA ALA A 15 -3.31 -24.56 1.41
C ALA A 15 -2.80 -23.12 1.31
N HIS A 16 -1.84 -22.84 0.43
CA HIS A 16 -1.36 -21.48 0.18
C HIS A 16 -2.47 -20.55 -0.34
N LEU A 17 -3.28 -21.03 -1.28
CA LEU A 17 -4.40 -20.26 -1.84
C LEU A 17 -5.48 -19.88 -0.81
N PHE A 18 -5.60 -20.60 0.31
CA PHE A 18 -6.50 -20.20 1.38
C PHE A 18 -6.05 -18.90 2.07
N VAL A 19 -4.73 -18.71 2.22
CA VAL A 19 -4.15 -17.67 3.09
C VAL A 19 -3.42 -16.56 2.33
N CYS A 20 -3.15 -16.72 1.03
CA CYS A 20 -2.24 -15.85 0.27
C CYS A 20 -2.59 -14.36 0.34
N ASP A 21 -3.89 -14.01 0.31
CA ASP A 21 -4.37 -12.63 0.43
C ASP A 21 -4.03 -12.00 1.79
N ASN A 22 -3.86 -12.81 2.84
CA ASN A 22 -3.72 -12.35 4.21
C ASN A 22 -2.30 -12.49 4.79
N ILE A 23 -1.35 -13.04 4.02
CA ILE A 23 0.04 -13.22 4.48
C ILE A 23 0.67 -11.87 4.82
N LYS A 24 0.55 -10.87 3.95
CA LYS A 24 1.19 -9.56 4.16
C LYS A 24 0.50 -8.77 5.28
N ASP A 25 -0.83 -8.77 5.26
CA ASP A 25 -1.62 -7.88 6.12
C ASP A 25 -1.75 -8.40 7.56
N ILE A 26 -1.70 -9.73 7.76
CA ILE A 26 -1.89 -10.36 9.07
C ILE A 26 -0.60 -11.02 9.56
N ILE A 27 -0.03 -11.96 8.79
CA ILE A 27 1.15 -12.72 9.26
C ILE A 27 2.38 -11.82 9.36
N CYS A 28 2.76 -11.13 8.28
CA CYS A 28 3.97 -10.29 8.29
C CYS A 28 3.85 -9.15 9.32
N LEU A 29 2.67 -8.52 9.41
CA LEU A 29 2.41 -7.46 10.38
C LEU A 29 2.48 -7.98 11.82
N GLY A 30 1.86 -9.12 12.12
CA GLY A 30 1.90 -9.74 13.44
C GLY A 30 3.30 -10.22 13.85
N LEU A 31 4.06 -10.79 12.91
CA LEU A 31 5.47 -11.15 13.14
C LEU A 31 6.32 -9.93 13.44
N PHE A 32 6.13 -8.85 12.68
CA PHE A 32 6.85 -7.59 12.89
C PHE A 32 6.51 -6.99 14.26
N PHE A 33 5.22 -6.94 14.61
CA PHE A 33 4.76 -6.50 15.91
C PHE A 33 5.37 -7.34 17.04
N GLY A 34 5.29 -8.66 16.94
CA GLY A 34 5.85 -9.57 17.95
C GLY A 34 7.37 -9.42 18.10
N ALA A 35 8.10 -9.31 16.99
CA ALA A 35 9.55 -9.16 16.99
C ALA A 35 9.99 -7.83 17.62
N LEU A 36 9.36 -6.72 17.25
CA LEU A 36 9.67 -5.41 17.83
C LEU A 36 9.35 -5.36 19.32
N ASN A 37 8.16 -5.80 19.73
CA ASN A 37 7.76 -5.73 21.14
C ASN A 37 8.51 -6.75 22.01
N ALA A 38 8.97 -7.87 21.46
CA ALA A 38 9.84 -8.80 22.17
C ALA A 38 11.23 -8.19 22.47
N SER A 39 11.73 -7.27 21.63
CA SER A 39 13.01 -6.58 21.84
C SER A 39 13.00 -5.61 23.03
N VAL A 40 11.80 -5.22 23.49
CA VAL A 40 11.56 -4.33 24.63
C VAL A 40 10.60 -4.97 25.65
N ALA A 41 10.55 -6.30 25.70
CA ALA A 41 9.59 -7.04 26.54
C ALA A 41 9.69 -6.69 28.04
N SER A 42 10.87 -6.26 28.52
CA SER A 42 11.06 -5.83 29.91
C SER A 42 10.26 -4.59 30.27
N GLU A 43 10.11 -3.65 29.34
CA GLU A 43 9.31 -2.42 29.53
C GLU A 43 7.81 -2.71 29.68
N PHE A 44 7.41 -3.91 29.27
CA PHE A 44 6.03 -4.38 29.28
C PHE A 44 5.73 -5.35 30.41
N GLY A 45 6.71 -5.68 31.25
CA GLY A 45 6.56 -6.72 32.27
C GLY A 45 6.34 -8.12 31.68
N MET A 46 6.70 -8.33 30.42
CA MET A 46 6.53 -9.60 29.68
C MET A 46 7.82 -10.45 29.68
N GLY A 47 8.60 -10.37 30.76
CA GLY A 47 9.88 -11.06 30.91
C GLY A 47 11.07 -10.23 30.44
N ALA A 48 12.24 -10.87 30.27
CA ALA A 48 13.45 -10.20 29.82
C ALA A 48 13.36 -9.84 28.33
N SER A 49 13.92 -8.69 27.95
CA SER A 49 14.02 -8.28 26.55
C SER A 49 14.87 -9.26 25.74
N LEU A 50 14.37 -9.70 24.59
CA LEU A 50 15.04 -10.69 23.74
C LEU A 50 16.11 -10.04 22.87
N SER A 51 17.26 -10.70 22.75
CA SER A 51 18.28 -10.35 21.76
C SER A 51 17.80 -10.65 20.34
N VAL A 52 18.39 -9.96 19.34
CA VAL A 52 18.11 -10.21 17.91
C VAL A 52 18.23 -11.70 17.55
N ARG A 53 19.22 -12.41 18.12
CA ARG A 53 19.43 -13.84 17.88
C ARG A 53 18.25 -14.69 18.39
N GLN A 54 17.73 -14.36 19.56
CA GLN A 54 16.56 -15.05 20.14
C GLN A 54 15.30 -14.76 19.34
N ILE A 55 15.11 -13.51 18.89
CA ILE A 55 13.99 -13.12 18.03
C ILE A 55 14.03 -13.89 16.71
N LEU A 56 15.18 -13.92 16.03
CA LEU A 56 15.33 -14.69 14.79
C LEU A 56 15.07 -16.19 15.02
N GLY A 57 15.48 -16.73 16.17
CA GLY A 57 15.20 -18.10 16.57
C GLY A 57 13.72 -18.40 16.83
N SER A 58 12.92 -17.41 17.27
CA SER A 58 11.49 -17.57 17.52
C SER A 58 10.62 -17.36 16.28
N LEU A 59 11.12 -16.71 15.22
CA LEU A 59 10.35 -16.43 13.99
C LEU A 59 9.64 -17.66 13.39
N PRO A 60 10.26 -18.87 13.28
CA PRO A 60 9.56 -20.04 12.76
C PRO A 60 8.36 -20.45 13.61
N GLN A 61 8.47 -20.34 14.94
CA GLN A 61 7.39 -20.67 15.88
C GLN A 61 6.26 -19.63 15.79
N MET A 62 6.62 -18.35 15.75
CA MET A 62 5.67 -17.24 15.57
C MET A 62 4.91 -17.38 14.24
N PHE A 63 5.61 -17.76 13.17
CA PHE A 63 5.02 -18.00 11.86
C PHE A 63 4.07 -19.19 11.89
N LEU A 64 4.49 -20.33 12.48
CA LEU A 64 3.64 -21.51 12.58
C LEU A 64 2.37 -21.24 13.38
N TRP A 65 2.48 -20.53 14.50
CA TRP A 65 1.33 -20.11 15.30
C TRP A 65 0.38 -19.22 14.48
N SER A 66 0.91 -18.19 13.82
CA SER A 66 0.10 -17.25 13.04
C SER A 66 -0.55 -17.93 11.83
N TRP A 67 0.22 -18.70 11.08
CA TRP A 67 -0.24 -19.39 9.88
C TRP A 67 -1.33 -20.41 10.20
N SER A 68 -1.17 -21.19 11.27
CA SER A 68 -2.15 -22.22 11.64
C SER A 68 -3.49 -21.62 12.10
N ASN A 69 -3.47 -20.58 12.95
CA ASN A 69 -4.68 -19.86 13.36
C ASN A 69 -5.37 -19.19 12.16
N LEU A 70 -4.60 -18.50 11.30
CA LEU A 70 -5.14 -17.87 10.09
C LEU A 70 -5.71 -18.90 9.11
N PHE A 71 -5.03 -20.04 8.92
CA PHE A 71 -5.51 -21.11 8.05
C PHE A 71 -6.87 -21.60 8.52
N ARG A 72 -7.04 -21.89 9.82
CA ARG A 72 -8.36 -22.25 10.40
C ARG A 72 -9.41 -21.17 10.16
N PHE A 73 -9.09 -19.89 10.36
CA PHE A 73 -10.00 -18.79 10.07
C PHE A 73 -10.45 -18.78 8.61
N THR A 74 -9.51 -18.92 7.67
CA THR A 74 -9.81 -18.92 6.22
C THR A 74 -10.62 -20.14 5.78
N LEU A 75 -10.45 -21.30 6.42
CA LEU A 75 -11.29 -22.47 6.17
C LEU A 75 -12.75 -22.18 6.54
N HIS A 76 -13.01 -21.60 7.71
CA HIS A 76 -14.37 -21.19 8.10
C HIS A 76 -14.93 -20.12 7.15
N ASN A 77 -14.12 -19.11 6.83
CA ASN A 77 -14.54 -17.96 6.03
C ASN A 77 -14.94 -18.31 4.60
N GLN A 78 -14.29 -19.30 3.98
CA GLN A 78 -14.52 -19.65 2.57
C GLN A 78 -15.49 -20.83 2.37
N ARG A 79 -15.94 -21.49 3.43
CA ARG A 79 -16.71 -22.75 3.35
C ARG A 79 -18.19 -22.59 3.01
N SER A 80 -18.82 -21.51 3.46
CA SER A 80 -20.29 -21.36 3.36
C SER A 80 -20.74 -21.17 1.91
N ALA A 81 -21.97 -21.60 1.59
CA ALA A 81 -22.49 -21.48 0.22
C ALA A 81 -22.54 -20.02 -0.26
N SER A 82 -22.87 -19.08 0.64
CA SER A 82 -22.84 -17.64 0.35
C SER A 82 -21.42 -17.14 0.07
N ALA A 83 -20.44 -17.52 0.90
CA ALA A 83 -19.03 -17.15 0.67
C ALA A 83 -18.50 -17.70 -0.66
N ILE A 84 -18.84 -18.94 -1.03
CA ILE A 84 -18.45 -19.52 -2.32
C ILE A 84 -19.08 -18.75 -3.49
N SER A 85 -20.37 -18.40 -3.39
CA SER A 85 -21.04 -17.64 -4.46
C SER A 85 -20.46 -16.24 -4.65
N GLU A 86 -20.05 -15.60 -3.56
CA GLU A 86 -19.39 -14.29 -3.56
C GLU A 86 -17.96 -14.38 -4.10
N ASP A 87 -17.17 -15.33 -3.61
CA ASP A 87 -15.78 -15.51 -4.03
C ASP A 87 -15.70 -15.96 -5.49
N LYS A 88 -16.73 -16.62 -6.05
CA LYS A 88 -16.77 -16.89 -7.51
C LYS A 88 -16.74 -15.61 -8.35
N ILE A 89 -17.25 -14.50 -7.83
CA ILE A 89 -17.27 -13.20 -8.50
C ILE A 89 -15.98 -12.44 -8.16
N ASN A 90 -15.71 -12.25 -6.87
CA ASN A 90 -14.62 -11.36 -6.42
C ASN A 90 -13.24 -12.02 -6.45
N LYS A 91 -13.16 -13.33 -6.19
CA LYS A 91 -11.92 -14.08 -5.92
C LYS A 91 -11.96 -15.51 -6.50
N PRO A 92 -12.17 -15.69 -7.81
CA PRO A 92 -12.45 -17.00 -8.42
C PRO A 92 -11.31 -18.01 -8.28
N TRP A 93 -10.09 -17.56 -7.98
CA TRP A 93 -8.91 -18.41 -7.75
C TRP A 93 -8.91 -19.12 -6.38
N ARG A 94 -9.79 -18.74 -5.44
CA ARG A 94 -9.84 -19.36 -4.11
C ARG A 94 -10.19 -20.84 -4.18
N PRO A 95 -9.70 -21.69 -3.25
CA PRO A 95 -9.79 -23.15 -3.36
C PRO A 95 -11.19 -23.72 -3.61
N LEU A 96 -12.23 -23.24 -2.91
CA LEU A 96 -13.59 -23.74 -3.08
C LEU A 96 -14.24 -23.17 -4.36
N SER A 97 -14.02 -21.89 -4.67
CA SER A 97 -14.54 -21.24 -5.88
C SER A 97 -13.94 -21.83 -7.15
N ALA A 98 -12.66 -22.18 -7.12
CA ALA A 98 -11.93 -22.87 -8.18
C ALA A 98 -12.21 -24.38 -8.24
N GLY A 99 -13.02 -24.94 -7.34
CA GLY A 99 -13.36 -26.37 -7.30
C GLY A 99 -12.20 -27.29 -6.94
N ARG A 100 -11.16 -26.77 -6.28
CA ARG A 100 -9.96 -27.55 -5.90
C ARG A 100 -10.18 -28.49 -4.70
N ILE A 101 -11.16 -28.15 -3.85
CA ILE A 101 -11.50 -28.88 -2.62
C ILE A 101 -13.00 -28.71 -2.33
N SER A 102 -13.66 -29.74 -1.81
CA SER A 102 -15.09 -29.69 -1.50
C SER A 102 -15.38 -29.08 -0.11
N PRO A 103 -16.57 -28.49 0.11
CA PRO A 103 -16.97 -28.00 1.43
C PRO A 103 -16.93 -29.08 2.54
N GLN A 104 -17.23 -30.34 2.19
CA GLN A 104 -17.17 -31.47 3.13
C GLN A 104 -15.72 -31.78 3.54
N GLN A 105 -14.78 -31.73 2.59
CA GLN A 105 -13.36 -31.91 2.89
C GLN A 105 -12.82 -30.78 3.77
N VAL A 106 -13.24 -29.54 3.51
CA VAL A 106 -12.91 -28.38 4.36
C VAL A 106 -13.46 -28.55 5.77
N GLN A 107 -14.67 -29.09 5.94
CA GLN A 107 -15.24 -29.38 7.26
C GLN A 107 -14.38 -30.37 8.05
N MET A 108 -13.91 -31.44 7.41
CA MET A 108 -13.01 -32.40 8.06
C MET A 108 -11.70 -31.73 8.47
N LEU A 109 -11.12 -30.89 7.60
CA LEU A 109 -9.91 -30.13 7.93
C LEU A 109 -10.12 -29.23 9.15
N ILE A 110 -11.25 -28.52 9.23
CA ILE A 110 -11.59 -27.68 10.39
C ILE A 110 -11.55 -28.50 11.68
N TYR A 111 -12.18 -29.68 11.72
CA TYR A 111 -12.17 -30.55 12.89
C TYR A 111 -10.77 -31.03 13.28
N CYS A 112 -9.90 -31.30 12.31
CA CYS A 112 -8.50 -31.66 12.58
C CYS A 112 -7.65 -30.48 13.04
N MET A 113 -7.95 -29.26 12.56
CA MET A 113 -7.15 -28.07 12.85
C MET A 113 -7.29 -27.59 14.30
N TYR A 114 -8.49 -27.66 14.91
CA TYR A 114 -8.68 -27.24 16.31
C TYR A 114 -7.74 -27.93 17.31
N PRO A 115 -7.70 -29.27 17.42
CA PRO A 115 -6.79 -29.94 18.35
C PRO A 115 -5.32 -29.70 17.99
N ALA A 116 -4.98 -29.63 16.70
CA ALA A 116 -3.61 -29.35 16.26
C ALA A 116 -3.15 -27.95 16.69
N ILE A 117 -3.98 -26.92 16.50
CA ILE A 117 -3.68 -25.53 16.88
C ILE A 117 -3.59 -25.38 18.39
N PHE A 118 -4.46 -26.05 19.16
CA PHE A 118 -4.37 -26.04 20.62
C PHE A 118 -3.10 -26.74 21.11
N ALA A 119 -2.66 -27.82 20.47
CA ALA A 119 -1.37 -28.45 20.77
C ALA A 119 -0.18 -27.54 20.42
N ILE A 120 -0.21 -26.86 19.26
CA ILE A 120 0.81 -25.87 18.87
C ILE A 120 0.86 -24.73 19.89
N SER A 121 -0.27 -24.11 20.20
CA SER A 121 -0.34 -22.98 21.13
C SER A 121 0.02 -23.39 22.57
N GLY A 122 -0.38 -24.59 23.00
CA GLY A 122 -0.03 -25.11 24.32
C GLY A 122 1.47 -25.41 24.49
N THR A 123 2.16 -25.77 23.42
CA THR A 123 3.61 -26.05 23.45
C THR A 123 4.48 -24.83 23.17
N MET A 124 4.01 -23.90 22.34
CA MET A 124 4.79 -22.74 21.90
C MET A 124 4.46 -21.44 22.64
N GLY A 125 3.31 -21.34 23.33
CA GLY A 125 2.77 -20.10 23.88
C GLY A 125 1.63 -19.53 23.01
N GLY A 126 0.99 -18.44 23.44
CA GLY A 126 -0.11 -17.83 22.69
C GLY A 126 -1.47 -18.50 22.90
N VAL A 127 -1.69 -19.19 24.03
CA VAL A 127 -2.96 -19.91 24.29
C VAL A 127 -4.13 -18.94 24.45
N ALA A 128 -3.96 -17.86 25.20
CA ALA A 128 -5.01 -16.86 25.41
C ALA A 128 -5.49 -16.21 24.10
N PRO A 129 -4.61 -15.66 23.24
CA PRO A 129 -5.02 -15.13 21.95
C PRO A 129 -5.57 -16.19 20.99
N CYS A 130 -5.07 -17.43 21.07
CA CYS A 130 -5.60 -18.54 20.28
C CYS A 130 -7.06 -18.86 20.64
N LEU A 131 -7.39 -18.94 21.93
CA LEU A 131 -8.76 -19.19 22.38
C LEU A 131 -9.72 -18.05 22.00
N LEU A 132 -9.27 -16.80 22.17
CA LEU A 132 -10.07 -15.63 21.82
C LEU A 132 -10.29 -15.51 20.31
N GLU A 133 -9.27 -15.81 19.50
CA GLU A 133 -9.38 -15.85 18.04
C GLU A 133 -10.26 -17.03 17.58
N ALA A 134 -10.15 -18.19 18.23
CA ALA A 134 -11.04 -19.33 17.98
C ALA A 134 -12.51 -18.99 18.20
N PHE A 135 -12.83 -18.39 19.33
CA PHE A 135 -14.17 -17.92 19.64
C PHE A 135 -14.64 -16.85 18.65
N SER A 136 -13.80 -15.84 18.37
CA SER A 136 -14.14 -14.75 17.44
C SER A 136 -14.37 -15.25 16.02
N CYS A 137 -13.60 -16.24 15.57
CA CYS A 137 -13.75 -16.90 14.28
C CYS A 137 -15.10 -17.65 14.15
N LEU A 138 -15.49 -18.40 15.18
CA LEU A 138 -16.79 -19.05 15.22
C LEU A 138 -17.92 -18.03 15.24
N TRP A 139 -17.79 -16.96 16.02
CA TRP A 139 -18.79 -15.90 16.05
C TRP A 139 -18.93 -15.21 14.70
N TYR A 140 -17.80 -14.87 14.07
CA TYR A 140 -17.76 -14.19 12.78
C TYR A 140 -18.43 -15.04 11.68
N ASN A 141 -18.06 -16.33 11.59
CA ASN A 141 -18.43 -17.19 10.45
C ASN A 141 -19.65 -18.09 10.72
N GLU A 142 -19.72 -18.74 11.88
CA GLU A 142 -20.74 -19.78 12.17
C GLU A 142 -21.98 -19.21 12.88
N TRP A 143 -21.81 -18.17 13.71
CA TRP A 143 -22.92 -17.49 14.40
C TRP A 143 -23.35 -16.19 13.72
N ASN A 144 -23.05 -16.08 12.42
CA ASN A 144 -23.51 -15.00 11.55
C ASN A 144 -23.08 -13.59 12.00
N GLY A 145 -22.00 -13.45 12.78
CA GLY A 145 -21.50 -12.16 13.26
C GLY A 145 -21.10 -11.21 12.14
N ALA A 146 -20.61 -11.74 11.02
CA ALA A 146 -20.23 -10.97 9.83
C ALA A 146 -21.41 -10.27 9.13
N SER A 147 -22.66 -10.68 9.39
CA SER A 147 -23.85 -10.08 8.77
C SER A 147 -24.18 -8.69 9.31
N ASN A 148 -23.78 -8.39 10.55
CA ASN A 148 -23.92 -7.06 11.15
C ASN A 148 -22.62 -6.28 10.96
N PRO A 149 -22.62 -5.10 10.30
CA PRO A 149 -21.38 -4.41 9.96
C PRO A 149 -20.55 -3.94 11.16
N LEU A 150 -21.21 -3.53 12.24
CA LEU A 150 -20.52 -3.11 13.47
C LEU A 150 -19.89 -4.31 14.17
N LEU A 151 -20.61 -5.42 14.26
CA LEU A 151 -20.11 -6.65 14.87
C LEU A 151 -19.00 -7.28 14.03
N LYS A 152 -19.13 -7.30 12.70
CA LYS A 152 -18.07 -7.69 11.74
C LYS A 152 -16.79 -6.91 12.04
N ASN A 153 -16.90 -5.60 12.16
CA ASN A 153 -15.75 -4.73 12.40
C ASN A 153 -15.12 -4.95 13.78
N LEU A 154 -15.94 -5.10 14.82
CA LEU A 154 -15.47 -5.42 16.17
C LEU A 154 -14.71 -6.75 16.22
N LEU A 155 -15.27 -7.80 15.62
CA LEU A 155 -14.65 -9.11 15.55
C LEU A 155 -13.35 -9.10 14.74
N ASN A 156 -13.26 -8.29 13.69
CA ASN A 156 -12.00 -8.06 12.97
C ASN A 156 -10.95 -7.36 13.83
N GLY A 157 -11.34 -6.35 14.62
CA GLY A 157 -10.45 -5.68 15.56
C GLY A 157 -9.89 -6.62 16.63
N ILE A 158 -10.78 -7.43 17.23
CA ILE A 158 -10.38 -8.46 18.20
C ILE A 158 -9.45 -9.50 17.56
N GLY A 159 -9.81 -10.00 16.37
CA GLY A 159 -9.01 -11.00 15.65
C GLY A 159 -7.60 -10.48 15.34
N LEU A 160 -7.48 -9.26 14.80
CA LEU A 160 -6.17 -8.66 14.52
C LEU A 160 -5.34 -8.41 15.78
N ALA A 161 -5.97 -8.01 16.89
CA ALA A 161 -5.27 -7.90 18.17
C ALA A 161 -4.74 -9.26 18.66
N CYS A 162 -5.46 -10.36 18.44
CA CYS A 162 -4.96 -11.71 18.69
C CYS A 162 -3.77 -12.07 17.79
N PHE A 163 -3.77 -11.64 16.52
CA PHE A 163 -2.65 -11.83 15.61
C PHE A 163 -1.43 -10.95 15.92
N PHE A 164 -1.58 -9.91 16.73
CA PHE A 164 -0.46 -9.15 17.31
C PHE A 164 0.07 -9.78 18.59
N SER A 165 -0.82 -10.17 19.51
CA SER A 165 -0.44 -10.72 20.80
C SER A 165 0.08 -12.15 20.70
N GLY A 166 -0.45 -13.01 19.84
CA GLY A 166 0.00 -14.39 19.68
C GLY A 166 1.50 -14.54 19.37
N PRO A 167 2.02 -13.92 18.30
CA PRO A 167 3.46 -13.92 18.00
C PRO A 167 4.31 -13.34 19.13
N LEU A 168 3.81 -12.32 19.83
CA LEU A 168 4.49 -11.73 20.98
C LEU A 168 4.58 -12.74 22.14
N GLU A 169 3.48 -13.38 22.53
CA GLU A 169 3.47 -14.41 23.58
C GLU A 169 4.33 -15.63 23.20
N VAL A 170 4.35 -16.01 21.92
CA VAL A 170 5.21 -17.10 21.43
C VAL A 170 6.69 -16.72 21.52
N ALA A 171 7.05 -15.47 21.27
CA ALA A 171 8.42 -14.99 21.40
C ALA A 171 8.86 -14.87 22.87
N THR A 172 8.05 -14.25 23.72
CA THR A 172 8.40 -13.94 25.12
C THR A 172 8.09 -15.08 26.10
N LYS A 173 7.32 -16.09 25.66
CA LYS A 173 6.76 -17.15 26.52
C LYS A 173 5.94 -16.63 27.71
N SER A 174 5.49 -15.39 27.62
CA SER A 174 4.72 -14.70 28.67
C SER A 174 3.40 -14.21 28.09
N SER A 175 2.32 -14.27 28.86
CA SER A 175 1.01 -13.82 28.37
C SER A 175 0.90 -12.30 28.36
N VAL A 176 0.19 -11.72 27.40
CA VAL A 176 -0.15 -10.29 27.42
C VAL A 176 -1.08 -9.93 28.58
N LEU A 177 -1.76 -10.95 29.15
CA LEU A 177 -2.56 -10.86 30.37
C LEU A 177 -1.72 -11.05 31.65
N SER A 178 -0.40 -11.17 31.55
CA SER A 178 0.50 -11.22 32.70
C SER A 178 1.27 -9.90 32.85
N GLY A 179 1.59 -9.49 34.09
CA GLY A 179 2.34 -8.27 34.37
C GLY A 179 1.48 -7.02 34.58
N ASP A 180 1.98 -5.85 34.15
CA ASP A 180 1.42 -4.50 34.40
C ASP A 180 0.25 -4.11 33.48
N MET A 181 -0.29 -5.05 32.72
CA MET A 181 -1.42 -4.88 31.77
C MET A 181 -1.20 -3.82 30.68
N LYS A 182 -0.05 -3.13 30.64
CA LYS A 182 0.24 -2.06 29.69
C LYS A 182 0.14 -2.51 28.24
N VAL A 183 0.67 -3.70 27.91
CA VAL A 183 0.53 -4.29 26.57
C VAL A 183 -0.90 -4.69 26.27
N PHE A 184 -1.62 -5.23 27.25
CA PHE A 184 -3.03 -5.56 27.09
C PHE A 184 -3.86 -4.30 26.77
N LEU A 185 -3.68 -3.21 27.53
CA LEU A 185 -4.33 -1.93 27.27
C LEU A 185 -3.93 -1.36 25.90
N TRP A 186 -2.66 -1.49 25.51
CA TRP A 186 -2.21 -1.09 24.18
C TRP A 186 -2.89 -1.89 23.06
N LEU A 187 -3.03 -3.20 23.24
CA LEU A 187 -3.75 -4.05 22.30
C LEU A 187 -5.23 -3.68 22.21
N LEU A 188 -5.86 -3.21 23.28
CA LEU A 188 -7.23 -2.66 23.24
C LEU A 188 -7.31 -1.36 22.43
N VAL A 189 -6.32 -0.47 22.56
CA VAL A 189 -6.21 0.74 21.73
C VAL A 189 -6.08 0.36 20.25
N LEU A 190 -5.21 -0.59 19.91
CA LEU A 190 -5.06 -1.10 18.54
C LEU A 190 -6.34 -1.78 18.03
N ALA A 191 -7.00 -2.59 18.86
CA ALA A 191 -8.26 -3.25 18.52
C ALA A 191 -9.37 -2.24 18.24
N GLY A 192 -9.47 -1.18 19.03
CA GLY A 192 -10.43 -0.09 18.84
C GLY A 192 -10.14 0.71 17.57
N ALA A 193 -8.87 1.01 17.31
CA ALA A 193 -8.44 1.65 16.07
C ALA A 193 -8.87 0.83 14.86
N ILE A 194 -8.48 -0.45 14.82
CA ILE A 194 -8.86 -1.36 13.75
C ILE A 194 -10.39 -1.46 13.64
N THR A 195 -11.12 -1.70 14.73
CA THR A 195 -12.59 -1.82 14.72
C THR A 195 -13.26 -0.63 14.03
N THR A 196 -12.76 0.58 14.25
CA THR A 196 -13.38 1.79 13.68
C THR A 196 -12.84 2.18 12.32
N THR A 197 -11.75 1.56 11.84
CA THR A 197 -11.13 1.88 10.53
C THR A 197 -11.15 0.71 9.55
N VAL A 198 -11.50 -0.49 10.00
CA VAL A 198 -11.44 -1.72 9.20
C VAL A 198 -12.43 -1.73 8.04
N HIS A 199 -13.46 -0.87 8.03
CA HIS A 199 -14.31 -0.69 6.87
C HIS A 199 -13.59 -0.07 5.65
N ALA A 200 -12.33 0.36 5.80
CA ALA A 200 -11.51 0.82 4.68
C ALA A 200 -11.36 -0.23 3.57
N GLN A 201 -11.37 -1.53 3.91
CA GLN A 201 -11.31 -2.61 2.92
C GLN A 201 -12.62 -2.75 2.13
N ASP A 202 -13.77 -2.43 2.74
CA ASP A 202 -15.07 -2.53 2.08
C ASP A 202 -15.17 -1.56 0.88
N PHE A 203 -14.35 -0.51 0.80
CA PHE A 203 -14.33 0.41 -0.36
C PHE A 203 -13.94 -0.27 -1.67
N ARG A 204 -13.16 -1.34 -1.62
CA ARG A 204 -12.75 -2.08 -2.84
C ARG A 204 -13.86 -2.97 -3.37
N ASP A 205 -14.73 -3.45 -2.48
CA ASP A 205 -15.69 -4.51 -2.74
C ASP A 205 -17.14 -3.99 -2.85
N ILE A 206 -17.35 -2.66 -2.85
CA ILE A 206 -18.67 -2.01 -2.88
C ILE A 206 -19.59 -2.57 -3.97
N ASP A 207 -19.07 -2.74 -5.19
CA ASP A 207 -19.88 -3.20 -6.33
C ASP A 207 -20.32 -4.67 -6.14
N GLY A 208 -19.42 -5.53 -5.65
CA GLY A 208 -19.72 -6.93 -5.33
C GLY A 208 -20.67 -7.05 -4.13
N ASP A 209 -20.48 -6.25 -3.09
CA ASP A 209 -21.36 -6.19 -1.92
C ASP A 209 -22.76 -5.74 -2.30
N ARG A 210 -22.89 -4.78 -3.22
CA ARG A 210 -24.19 -4.30 -3.71
C ARG A 210 -24.96 -5.39 -4.45
N VAL A 211 -24.28 -6.15 -5.33
CA VAL A 211 -24.92 -7.22 -6.11
C VAL A 211 -25.33 -8.40 -5.23
N THR A 212 -24.56 -8.69 -4.18
CA THR A 212 -24.84 -9.78 -3.24
C THR A 212 -25.80 -9.38 -2.11
N GLY A 213 -26.22 -8.11 -2.06
CA GLY A 213 -27.12 -7.58 -1.03
C GLY A 213 -26.48 -7.45 0.36
N ARG A 214 -25.15 -7.38 0.44
CA ARG A 214 -24.43 -7.19 1.70
C ARG A 214 -24.65 -5.79 2.27
N ARG A 215 -24.79 -5.73 3.59
CA ARG A 215 -24.74 -4.48 4.34
C ARG A 215 -23.28 -4.26 4.73
N THR A 216 -22.66 -3.21 4.21
CA THR A 216 -21.31 -2.76 4.64
C THR A 216 -21.36 -1.28 5.00
N VAL A 217 -20.37 -0.79 5.76
CA VAL A 217 -20.38 0.59 6.26
C VAL A 217 -20.51 1.62 5.10
N PRO A 218 -19.77 1.52 3.99
CA PRO A 218 -19.94 2.45 2.86
C PRO A 218 -21.34 2.44 2.24
N LEU A 219 -22.02 1.29 2.25
CA LEU A 219 -23.39 1.14 1.74
C LEU A 219 -24.45 1.66 2.73
N LEU A 220 -24.18 1.63 4.04
CA LEU A 220 -25.11 2.06 5.08
C LEU A 220 -25.11 3.58 5.31
N ILE A 221 -23.94 4.19 5.43
CA ILE A 221 -23.80 5.62 5.77
C ILE A 221 -23.43 6.49 4.55
N GLY A 222 -23.17 5.87 3.40
CA GLY A 222 -22.71 6.53 2.18
C GLY A 222 -21.18 6.62 2.10
N ASP A 223 -20.65 6.59 0.88
CA ASP A 223 -19.20 6.57 0.61
C ASP A 223 -18.47 7.76 1.23
N GLU A 224 -19.00 8.98 1.09
CA GLU A 224 -18.38 10.21 1.62
C GLU A 224 -18.30 10.19 3.15
N ASN A 225 -19.39 9.80 3.82
CA ASN A 225 -19.43 9.72 5.28
C ASN A 225 -18.55 8.59 5.82
N ALA A 226 -18.47 7.45 5.12
CA ALA A 226 -17.59 6.35 5.50
C ALA A 226 -16.11 6.74 5.38
N ARG A 227 -15.74 7.53 4.35
CA ARG A 227 -14.38 8.08 4.20
C ARG A 227 -14.08 9.13 5.26
N ALA A 228 -15.03 10.00 5.58
CA ALA A 228 -14.88 10.98 6.65
C ALA A 228 -14.71 10.31 8.02
N ALA A 229 -15.53 9.30 8.33
CA ALA A 229 -15.43 8.51 9.56
C ALA A 229 -14.07 7.81 9.66
N LEU A 230 -13.55 7.26 8.56
CA LEU A 230 -12.20 6.69 8.50
C LEU A 230 -11.12 7.74 8.83
N ALA A 231 -11.19 8.92 8.22
CA ALA A 231 -10.22 9.99 8.44
C ALA A 231 -10.24 10.50 9.89
N VAL A 232 -11.44 10.72 10.46
CA VAL A 232 -11.63 11.13 11.85
C VAL A 232 -11.11 10.04 12.80
N GLY A 233 -11.40 8.77 12.51
CA GLY A 233 -10.88 7.64 13.27
C GLY A 233 -9.35 7.62 13.30
N ILE A 234 -8.69 7.69 12.13
CA ILE A 234 -7.23 7.69 12.05
C ILE A 234 -6.62 8.84 12.88
N LEU A 235 -7.15 10.06 12.76
CA LEU A 235 -6.66 11.21 13.51
C LEU A 235 -6.85 11.03 15.03
N GLY A 236 -8.04 10.59 15.45
CA GLY A 236 -8.38 10.36 16.85
C GLY A 236 -7.53 9.28 17.50
N TRP A 237 -7.36 8.14 16.84
CA TRP A 237 -6.52 7.04 17.34
C TRP A 237 -5.03 7.38 17.32
N THR A 238 -4.57 8.20 16.38
CA THR A 238 -3.19 8.73 16.39
C THR A 238 -2.95 9.59 17.62
N ALA A 239 -3.88 10.50 17.95
CA ALA A 239 -3.79 11.33 19.14
C ALA A 239 -3.86 10.51 20.44
N LEU A 240 -4.78 9.53 20.51
CA LEU A 240 -4.91 8.63 21.66
C LEU A 240 -3.66 7.76 21.85
N ALA A 241 -3.07 7.26 20.77
CA ALA A 241 -1.82 6.51 20.84
C ALA A 241 -0.66 7.38 21.38
N GLY A 242 -0.57 8.64 20.92
CA GLY A 242 0.41 9.59 21.45
C GLY A 242 0.21 9.87 22.95
N TRP A 243 -1.04 10.03 23.39
CA TRP A 243 -1.38 10.18 24.81
C TRP A 243 -1.06 8.92 25.61
N PHE A 244 -1.42 7.74 25.12
CA PHE A 244 -1.23 6.45 25.80
C PHE A 244 0.24 6.15 26.08
N TRP A 245 1.12 6.50 25.13
CA TRP A 245 2.56 6.33 25.27
C TRP A 245 3.23 7.51 25.98
N GLU A 246 2.45 8.42 26.57
CA GLU A 246 2.93 9.61 27.26
C GLU A 246 3.94 10.40 26.42
N VAL A 247 3.71 10.43 25.11
CA VAL A 247 4.46 11.25 24.16
C VAL A 247 4.07 12.71 24.40
N GLY A 248 4.53 13.28 25.52
CA GLY A 248 4.30 14.69 25.88
C GLY A 248 4.20 15.09 27.36
N SER A 249 4.31 14.21 28.36
CA SER A 249 3.97 14.60 29.76
C SER A 249 5.09 14.57 30.82
N ALA A 250 6.29 14.05 30.54
CA ALA A 250 7.43 14.19 31.46
C ALA A 250 8.69 14.63 30.70
N GLU A 251 9.20 15.81 31.07
CA GLU A 251 10.53 16.34 30.71
C GLU A 251 10.74 16.63 29.22
N ARG A 252 10.61 17.88 28.75
CA ARG A 252 11.63 18.93 28.92
C ARG A 252 13.08 18.41 28.92
N SER A 253 13.41 17.57 27.96
CA SER A 253 14.74 17.51 27.35
C SER A 253 14.62 17.27 25.85
N TRP A 254 14.58 18.39 25.12
CA TRP A 254 15.13 18.76 23.81
C TRP A 254 16.16 17.83 23.10
N LEU A 255 16.53 16.68 23.70
CA LEU A 255 17.37 15.62 23.14
C LEU A 255 16.60 14.34 22.76
N SER A 256 15.32 14.18 23.11
CA SER A 256 14.53 12.97 22.79
C SER A 256 13.67 13.07 21.51
N GLY A 257 13.43 14.29 21.00
CA GLY A 257 12.82 14.50 19.68
C GLY A 257 13.75 14.10 18.54
N ILE A 258 15.06 14.30 18.71
CA ILE A 258 16.07 13.95 17.70
C ILE A 258 16.09 12.43 17.45
N PRO A 259 16.17 11.52 18.44
CA PRO A 259 16.12 10.07 18.23
C PRO A 259 14.84 9.56 17.58
N ALA A 260 13.66 10.10 17.90
CA ALA A 260 12.40 9.67 17.27
C ALA A 260 12.25 10.18 15.83
N CYS A 261 12.70 11.41 15.56
CA CYS A 261 12.74 11.99 14.21
C CYS A 261 13.79 11.31 13.33
N VAL A 262 14.97 11.06 13.90
CA VAL A 262 16.05 10.30 13.29
C VAL A 262 15.60 8.86 13.08
N ALA A 263 14.94 8.20 14.05
CA ALA A 263 14.40 6.85 13.86
C ALA A 263 13.31 6.80 12.78
N GLY A 264 12.37 7.75 12.75
CA GLY A 264 11.34 7.84 11.70
C GLY A 264 11.94 8.10 10.32
N THR A 265 12.89 9.03 10.24
CA THR A 265 13.62 9.33 8.99
C THR A 265 14.48 8.14 8.57
N ILE A 266 15.15 7.45 9.50
CA ILE A 266 15.94 6.24 9.27
C ILE A 266 15.04 5.11 8.76
N VAL A 267 13.91 4.83 9.41
CA VAL A 267 12.98 3.76 9.02
C VAL A 267 12.43 4.03 7.63
N VAL A 268 12.00 5.27 7.35
CA VAL A 268 11.55 5.68 6.01
C VAL A 268 12.67 5.52 4.99
N SER A 269 13.90 5.88 5.34
CA SER A 269 15.06 5.79 4.44
C SER A 269 15.42 4.35 4.11
N PHE A 270 15.38 3.45 5.09
CA PHE A 270 15.63 2.01 4.87
C PHE A 270 14.57 1.34 4.01
N ILE A 271 13.40 1.95 3.83
CA ILE A 271 12.35 1.45 2.96
C ILE A 271 12.42 2.13 1.59
N VAL A 272 12.33 3.46 1.56
CA VAL A 272 12.11 4.24 0.33
C VAL A 272 13.41 4.46 -0.45
N GLY A 273 14.57 4.58 0.22
CA GLY A 273 15.87 4.72 -0.44
C GLY A 273 16.21 3.51 -1.33
N PRO A 274 16.19 2.27 -0.79
CA PRO A 274 16.37 1.06 -1.60
C PRO A 274 15.35 0.92 -2.73
N MET A 275 14.10 1.35 -2.51
CA MET A 275 13.08 1.38 -3.57
C MET A 275 13.45 2.36 -4.69
N ALA A 276 13.95 3.56 -4.38
CA ALA A 276 14.39 4.54 -5.37
C ALA A 276 15.62 4.06 -6.15
N ILE A 277 16.60 3.45 -5.47
CA ILE A 277 17.78 2.82 -6.10
C ILE A 277 17.33 1.72 -7.06
N LEU A 278 16.45 0.82 -6.60
CA LEU A 278 15.93 -0.26 -7.42
C LEU A 278 15.15 0.29 -8.63
N ALA A 279 14.33 1.32 -8.45
CA ALA A 279 13.56 1.92 -9.53
C ALA A 279 14.48 2.51 -10.62
N VAL A 280 15.54 3.24 -10.24
CA VAL A 280 16.53 3.78 -11.19
C VAL A 280 17.31 2.64 -11.86
N ALA A 281 17.71 1.61 -11.11
CA ALA A 281 18.40 0.44 -11.67
C ALA A 281 17.53 -0.29 -12.71
N LEU A 282 16.25 -0.53 -12.40
CA LEU A 282 15.29 -1.13 -13.32
C LEU A 282 15.04 -0.26 -14.56
N ARG A 283 15.04 1.06 -14.41
CA ARG A 283 14.94 2.00 -15.53
C ARG A 283 16.16 1.90 -16.46
N LEU A 284 17.37 1.91 -15.90
CA LEU A 284 18.60 1.77 -16.68
C LEU A 284 18.70 0.39 -17.36
N TRP A 285 18.33 -0.67 -16.65
CA TRP A 285 18.26 -2.01 -17.23
C TRP A 285 17.22 -2.11 -18.34
N SER A 286 16.04 -1.50 -18.16
CA SER A 286 15.03 -1.41 -19.21
C SER A 286 15.55 -0.74 -20.48
N ARG A 287 16.31 0.36 -20.36
CA ARG A 287 16.99 1.01 -21.50
C ARG A 287 18.01 0.09 -22.17
N TYR A 288 18.79 -0.63 -21.37
CA TYR A 288 19.76 -1.62 -21.85
C TYR A 288 19.07 -2.75 -22.65
N LEU A 289 17.99 -3.32 -22.13
CA LEU A 289 17.19 -4.37 -22.82
C LEU A 289 16.62 -3.86 -24.14
N GLN A 290 16.23 -2.58 -24.20
CA GLN A 290 15.74 -1.94 -25.41
C GLN A 290 16.85 -1.57 -26.41
N GLY A 291 18.14 -1.73 -26.05
CA GLY A 291 19.28 -1.32 -26.88
C GLY A 291 19.33 0.20 -27.12
N ARG A 292 18.75 1.01 -26.20
CA ARG A 292 18.66 2.46 -26.34
C ARG A 292 19.76 3.16 -25.55
N GLN A 293 20.26 4.26 -26.12
CA GLN A 293 21.15 5.17 -25.39
C GLN A 293 20.39 5.89 -24.27
N LEU A 294 21.12 6.29 -23.23
CA LEU A 294 20.57 7.06 -22.11
C LEU A 294 20.12 8.44 -22.59
N ALA A 295 18.88 8.82 -22.24
CA ALA A 295 18.32 10.12 -22.55
C ALA A 295 18.56 11.10 -21.39
N ALA A 296 18.34 12.40 -21.64
CA ALA A 296 18.46 13.44 -20.61
C ALA A 296 17.62 13.13 -19.35
N ASN A 297 16.42 12.57 -19.54
CA ASN A 297 15.55 12.15 -18.44
C ASN A 297 16.17 11.06 -17.55
N ASP A 298 17.01 10.17 -18.09
CA ASP A 298 17.66 9.09 -17.35
C ASP A 298 18.81 9.64 -16.50
N TYR A 299 19.61 10.56 -17.05
CA TYR A 299 20.66 11.27 -16.31
C TYR A 299 20.08 12.13 -15.17
N LEU A 300 18.98 12.84 -15.43
CA LEU A 300 18.31 13.66 -14.41
C LEU A 300 17.73 12.81 -13.29
N ALA A 301 17.20 11.62 -13.58
CA ALA A 301 16.74 10.68 -12.55
C ALA A 301 17.90 10.16 -11.69
N LEU A 302 19.06 9.87 -12.30
CA LEU A 302 20.26 9.44 -11.58
C LEU A 302 20.81 10.56 -10.68
N VAL A 303 20.89 11.79 -11.20
CA VAL A 303 21.31 12.97 -10.43
C VAL A 303 20.33 13.24 -9.29
N ALA A 304 19.02 13.15 -9.54
CA ALA A 304 18.00 13.30 -8.51
C ALA A 304 18.15 12.28 -7.38
N LEU A 305 18.43 11.01 -7.71
CA LEU A 305 18.71 9.96 -6.72
C LEU A 305 19.92 10.33 -5.85
N VAL A 306 21.04 10.68 -6.47
CA VAL A 306 22.26 11.05 -5.74
C VAL A 306 22.01 12.24 -4.82
N LEU A 307 21.32 13.28 -5.32
CA LEU A 307 20.99 14.47 -4.53
C LEU A 307 20.02 14.17 -3.39
N ALA A 308 19.02 13.30 -3.61
CA ALA A 308 18.06 12.89 -2.58
C ALA A 308 18.73 12.10 -1.44
N GLU A 309 19.58 11.13 -1.78
CA GLU A 309 20.35 10.34 -0.81
C GLU A 309 21.41 11.21 -0.09
N SER A 310 21.98 12.20 -0.79
CA SER A 310 22.89 13.18 -0.18
C SER A 310 22.15 14.10 0.79
N ALA A 311 20.98 14.61 0.42
CA ALA A 311 20.14 15.44 1.29
C ALA A 311 19.79 14.67 2.57
N LEU A 312 19.36 13.41 2.42
CA LEU A 312 19.08 12.52 3.54
C LEU A 312 20.30 12.34 4.46
N SER A 313 21.47 12.05 3.89
CA SER A 313 22.70 11.86 4.65
C SER A 313 23.05 13.12 5.47
N VAL A 314 22.86 14.30 4.89
CA VAL A 314 23.08 15.58 5.58
C VAL A 314 22.02 15.84 6.64
N PHE A 315 20.73 15.53 6.40
CA PHE A 315 19.67 15.64 7.41
C PHE A 315 19.92 14.72 8.61
N LEU A 316 20.37 13.49 8.37
CA LEU A 316 20.75 12.56 9.43
C LEU A 316 21.96 13.08 10.22
N ALA A 317 23.01 13.55 9.51
CA ALA A 317 24.18 14.15 10.15
C ALA A 317 23.82 15.39 10.98
N ALA A 318 22.92 16.24 10.49
CA ALA A 318 22.39 17.40 11.23
C ALA A 318 21.66 16.99 12.50
N GLY A 319 20.85 15.92 12.42
CA GLY A 319 20.15 15.33 13.56
C GLY A 319 21.12 14.78 14.61
N PHE A 320 22.09 13.96 14.21
CA PHE A 320 23.03 13.32 15.14
C PHE A 320 24.05 14.28 15.76
N ALA A 321 24.52 15.28 15.02
CA ALA A 321 25.56 16.20 15.48
C ALA A 321 25.01 17.44 16.22
N ALA A 322 23.68 17.60 16.33
CA ALA A 322 23.00 18.77 16.90
C ALA A 322 23.47 20.13 16.32
N GLY A 323 24.05 20.12 15.11
CA GLY A 323 24.67 21.28 14.49
C GLY A 323 23.74 21.95 13.47
N LEU A 324 23.26 23.15 13.79
CA LEU A 324 22.43 23.98 12.89
C LEU A 324 23.11 24.30 11.55
N GLY A 325 24.43 24.17 11.45
CA GLY A 325 25.19 24.47 10.24
C GLY A 325 24.98 23.54 9.05
N LEU A 326 24.37 22.37 9.25
CA LEU A 326 24.07 21.43 8.16
C LEU A 326 22.67 21.63 7.55
N PHE A 327 21.86 22.52 8.11
CA PHE A 327 20.48 22.76 7.65
C PHE A 327 20.42 23.39 6.26
N VAL A 328 21.23 24.42 6.00
CA VAL A 328 21.27 25.12 4.70
C VAL A 328 21.74 24.19 3.57
N PRO A 329 22.85 23.43 3.71
CA PRO A 329 23.23 22.42 2.72
C PRO A 329 22.13 21.36 2.47
N ALA A 330 21.45 20.89 3.52
CA ALA A 330 20.36 19.92 3.38
C ALA A 330 19.18 20.49 2.57
N GLN A 331 18.77 21.73 2.85
CA GLN A 331 17.71 22.43 2.13
C GLN A 331 18.04 22.63 0.65
N LEU A 332 19.30 22.99 0.33
CA LEU A 332 19.74 23.16 -1.06
C LEU A 332 19.79 21.83 -1.83
N LEU A 333 20.28 20.76 -1.19
CA LEU A 333 20.30 19.42 -1.79
C LEU A 333 18.87 18.91 -2.05
N TRP A 334 17.96 19.13 -1.10
CA TRP A 334 16.53 18.82 -1.25
C TRP A 334 15.89 19.57 -2.42
N ALA A 335 16.09 20.89 -2.50
CA ALA A 335 15.54 21.71 -3.57
C ALA A 335 16.10 21.29 -4.95
N ALA A 336 17.39 20.97 -5.02
CA ALA A 336 18.04 20.47 -6.23
C ALA A 336 17.49 19.10 -6.64
N ALA A 337 17.35 18.17 -5.70
CA ALA A 337 16.79 16.84 -5.95
C ALA A 337 15.37 16.93 -6.53
N ASN A 338 14.49 17.69 -5.89
CA ASN A 338 13.12 17.92 -6.36
C ASN A 338 13.08 18.54 -7.77
N SER A 339 13.95 19.52 -8.03
CA SER A 339 14.05 20.15 -9.35
C SER A 339 14.50 19.17 -10.43
N CYS A 340 15.46 18.28 -10.12
CA CYS A 340 15.92 17.23 -11.03
C CYS A 340 14.84 16.16 -11.29
N VAL A 341 14.05 15.76 -10.27
CA VAL A 341 12.90 14.86 -10.45
C VAL A 341 11.89 15.47 -11.42
N LYS A 342 11.49 16.72 -11.18
CA LYS A 342 10.53 17.47 -12.01
C LYS A 342 11.03 17.56 -13.45
N ALA A 343 12.31 17.91 -13.64
CA ALA A 343 12.93 17.96 -14.95
C ALA A 343 12.95 16.57 -15.64
N SER A 344 13.28 15.49 -14.92
CA SER A 344 13.27 14.12 -15.46
C SER A 344 11.89 13.72 -16.00
N ILE A 345 10.82 14.02 -15.24
CA ILE A 345 9.43 13.75 -15.65
C ILE A 345 9.04 14.60 -16.86
N LEU A 346 9.34 15.90 -16.86
CA LEU A 346 9.00 16.79 -17.96
C LEU A 346 9.72 16.42 -19.27
N TYR A 347 11.01 16.05 -19.20
CA TYR A 347 11.73 15.55 -20.37
C TYR A 347 11.16 14.21 -20.86
N LEU A 348 10.75 13.32 -19.95
CA LEU A 348 10.05 12.08 -20.33
C LEU A 348 8.74 12.39 -21.05
N TYR A 349 7.98 13.39 -20.61
CA TYR A 349 6.73 13.82 -21.26
C TYR A 349 6.98 14.40 -22.65
N ILE A 350 8.02 15.23 -22.82
CA ILE A 350 8.41 15.78 -24.12
C ILE A 350 8.79 14.65 -25.09
N ASP A 351 9.51 13.64 -24.62
CA ASP A 351 9.91 12.48 -25.43
C ASP A 351 8.72 11.56 -25.77
N LEU A 352 7.73 11.47 -24.88
CA LEU A 352 6.59 10.57 -25.03
C LEU A 352 5.48 11.15 -25.92
N PHE A 353 5.21 12.45 -25.84
CA PHE A 353 4.08 13.08 -26.50
C PHE A 353 4.53 14.12 -27.54
N PRO A 354 4.43 13.84 -28.87
CA PRO A 354 4.90 14.74 -29.92
C PRO A 354 3.95 15.94 -30.20
N ASN A 355 3.22 16.43 -29.20
CA ASN A 355 2.29 17.56 -29.35
C ASN A 355 2.98 18.90 -29.05
N LYS A 356 3.02 19.81 -30.02
CA LYS A 356 3.73 21.10 -29.91
C LYS A 356 3.19 22.03 -28.80
N VAL A 357 1.90 22.01 -28.49
CA VAL A 357 1.32 22.81 -27.40
C VAL A 357 1.75 22.21 -26.07
N PHE A 358 1.61 20.90 -25.94
CA PHE A 358 2.02 20.16 -24.76
C PHE A 358 3.51 20.31 -24.46
N CYS A 359 4.38 20.14 -25.46
CA CYS A 359 5.82 20.34 -25.27
C CYS A 359 6.16 21.78 -24.87
N ARG A 360 5.47 22.80 -25.41
CA ARG A 360 5.65 24.20 -24.96
C ARG A 360 5.26 24.38 -23.50
N LEU A 361 4.17 23.75 -23.04
CA LEU A 361 3.79 23.75 -21.63
C LEU A 361 4.85 23.06 -20.78
N CYS A 362 5.39 21.92 -21.20
CA CYS A 362 6.49 21.24 -20.49
C CYS A 362 7.74 22.12 -20.35
N TYR A 363 8.17 22.79 -21.43
CA TYR A 363 9.30 23.73 -21.37
C TYR A 363 9.01 24.94 -20.47
N GLY A 364 7.78 25.45 -20.48
CA GLY A 364 7.34 26.51 -19.57
C GLY A 364 7.43 26.07 -18.10
N THR A 365 6.96 24.87 -17.77
CA THR A 365 7.06 24.30 -16.42
C THR A 365 8.51 24.05 -16.01
N LEU A 366 9.37 23.66 -16.95
CA LEU A 366 10.80 23.48 -16.69
C LEU A 366 11.45 24.82 -16.31
N PHE A 367 11.10 25.90 -17.01
CA PHE A 367 11.54 27.25 -16.66
C PHE A 367 11.04 27.68 -15.27
N ILE A 368 9.77 27.44 -14.95
CA ILE A 368 9.20 27.72 -13.63
C ILE A 368 9.92 26.93 -12.52
N THR A 369 10.25 25.66 -12.79
CA THR A 369 11.01 24.81 -11.85
C THR A 369 12.41 25.37 -11.59
N ALA A 370 13.10 25.82 -12.64
CA ALA A 370 14.42 26.46 -12.50
C ALA A 370 14.35 27.80 -11.76
N ALA A 371 13.30 28.59 -12.01
CA ALA A 371 13.06 29.84 -11.29
C ALA A 371 12.77 29.59 -9.80
N TYR A 372 11.97 28.57 -9.48
CA TYR A 372 11.72 28.13 -8.10
C TYR A 372 13.02 27.72 -7.39
N PHE A 373 13.87 26.91 -8.02
CA PHE A 373 15.16 26.53 -7.45
C PHE A 373 16.04 27.77 -7.16
N THR A 374 16.07 28.72 -8.09
CA THR A 374 16.82 29.97 -7.92
C THR A 374 16.27 30.80 -6.76
N MET A 375 14.93 30.84 -6.60
CA MET A 375 14.27 31.52 -5.48
C MET A 375 14.68 30.89 -4.14
N VAL A 376 14.61 29.56 -4.01
CA VAL A 376 15.02 28.85 -2.78
C VAL A 376 16.51 29.04 -2.49
N LEU A 377 17.36 29.10 -3.52
CA LEU A 377 18.79 29.37 -3.36
C LEU A 377 19.02 30.76 -2.77
N ILE A 378 18.33 31.79 -3.29
CA ILE A 378 18.43 33.15 -2.76
C ILE A 378 17.89 33.19 -1.33
N GLU A 379 16.74 32.56 -1.07
CA GLU A 379 16.11 32.48 0.25
C GLU A 379 17.07 31.89 1.29
N ALA A 380 17.72 30.76 0.98
CA ALA A 380 18.65 30.08 1.87
C ALA A 380 19.80 30.98 2.37
N PHE A 381 20.26 31.92 1.56
CA PHE A 381 21.33 32.85 1.93
C PHE A 381 20.84 34.24 2.38
N ALA A 382 19.63 34.65 2.02
CA ALA A 382 19.12 36.00 2.29
C ALA A 382 18.20 36.11 3.51
N LEU A 383 17.75 34.99 4.09
CA LEU A 383 16.76 34.95 5.17
C LEU A 383 17.21 35.65 6.48
N CYS A 384 18.49 35.51 6.82
CA CYS A 384 19.08 36.02 8.05
C CYS A 384 20.14 37.08 7.76
N LYS A 385 20.19 38.11 8.60
CA LYS A 385 21.20 39.18 8.56
C LYS A 385 21.94 39.23 9.90
N PRO A 386 23.28 39.06 9.93
CA PRO A 386 24.16 38.67 8.82
C PRO A 386 23.95 37.20 8.40
N VAL A 387 24.35 36.81 7.17
CA VAL A 387 24.10 35.47 6.59
C VAL A 387 24.63 34.34 7.49
N GLN A 388 25.74 34.59 8.17
CA GLN A 388 26.38 33.68 9.12
C GLN A 388 25.44 33.25 10.26
N TYR A 389 24.43 34.07 10.57
CA TYR A 389 23.43 33.78 11.60
C TYR A 389 22.50 32.61 11.21
N ASN A 390 22.54 32.15 9.96
CA ASN A 390 21.85 30.92 9.56
C ASN A 390 22.40 29.67 10.26
N TRP A 391 23.73 29.57 10.41
CA TRP A 391 24.41 28.38 10.93
C TRP A 391 25.11 28.59 12.26
N ASP A 392 25.44 29.83 12.59
CA ASP A 392 26.03 30.20 13.87
C ASP A 392 25.05 31.10 14.64
N LYS A 393 24.33 30.52 15.60
CA LYS A 393 23.39 31.27 16.45
C LYS A 393 24.08 31.98 17.62
N SER A 394 25.41 31.87 17.76
CA SER A 394 26.17 32.53 18.83
C SER A 394 26.46 34.01 18.53
N ILE A 395 26.36 34.43 17.26
CA ILE A 395 26.55 35.82 16.84
C ILE A 395 25.23 36.61 16.94
N GLU A 396 25.30 37.92 17.14
CA GLU A 396 24.09 38.77 17.07
C GLU A 396 23.57 38.85 15.63
N GLY A 397 22.30 38.51 15.45
CA GLY A 397 21.63 38.53 14.16
C GLY A 397 20.13 38.36 14.29
N HIS A 398 19.42 38.64 13.21
CA HIS A 398 17.98 38.41 13.14
C HIS A 398 17.61 37.77 11.80
N CYS A 399 16.59 36.93 11.82
CA CYS A 399 15.98 36.36 10.62
C CYS A 399 14.59 36.96 10.47
N THR A 400 14.25 37.40 9.26
CA THR A 400 12.96 38.07 9.02
C THR A 400 12.01 37.12 8.31
N GLY A 401 10.94 36.70 8.98
CA GLY A 401 9.83 36.00 8.33
C GLY A 401 10.10 34.56 7.90
N GLU A 402 10.96 33.81 8.60
CA GLU A 402 11.35 32.43 8.26
C GLU A 402 10.17 31.49 8.00
N ASN A 403 9.14 31.51 8.87
CA ASN A 403 7.97 30.65 8.73
C ASN A 403 7.14 30.95 7.48
N ILE A 404 7.07 32.23 7.10
CA ILE A 404 6.33 32.67 5.91
C ILE A 404 7.08 32.24 4.65
N ALA A 405 8.41 32.37 4.65
CA ALA A 405 9.26 32.00 3.53
C ALA A 405 9.17 30.49 3.23
N TYR A 406 9.36 29.64 4.25
CA TYR A 406 9.20 28.19 4.11
C TYR A 406 7.78 27.77 3.67
N LEU A 407 6.75 28.43 4.19
CA LEU A 407 5.37 28.16 3.80
C LEU A 407 5.11 28.53 2.32
N VAL A 408 5.61 29.67 1.85
CA VAL A 408 5.50 30.08 0.45
C VAL A 408 6.27 29.11 -0.45
N ALA A 409 7.51 28.74 -0.08
CA ALA A 409 8.29 27.76 -0.82
C ALA A 409 7.55 26.41 -0.94
N GLY A 410 6.97 25.91 0.16
CA GLY A 410 6.17 24.68 0.17
C GLY A 410 4.93 24.75 -0.72
N ILE A 411 4.17 25.86 -0.69
CA ILE A 411 2.98 26.05 -1.53
C ILE A 411 3.36 26.09 -3.01
N VAL A 412 4.41 26.83 -3.37
CA VAL A 412 4.87 26.93 -4.77
C VAL A 412 5.34 25.57 -5.28
N ASN A 413 6.12 24.85 -4.47
CA ASN A 413 6.60 23.50 -4.79
C ASN A 413 5.44 22.54 -5.09
N LEU A 414 4.46 22.45 -4.19
CA LEU A 414 3.26 21.63 -4.33
C LEU A 414 2.40 22.01 -5.55
N THR A 415 2.32 23.31 -5.84
CA THR A 415 1.58 23.82 -7.01
C THR A 415 2.22 23.33 -8.31
N ILE A 416 3.55 23.38 -8.40
CA ILE A 416 4.30 22.87 -9.55
C ILE A 416 4.08 21.35 -9.70
N ASP A 417 4.15 20.58 -8.61
CA ASP A 417 3.91 19.14 -8.64
C ASP A 417 2.51 18.79 -9.14
N THR A 418 1.50 19.49 -8.60
CA THR A 418 0.11 19.33 -9.02
C THR A 418 -0.04 19.62 -10.51
N PHE A 419 0.61 20.67 -11.01
CA PHE A 419 0.57 21.02 -12.43
C PHE A 419 1.20 19.94 -13.31
N ILE A 420 2.37 19.42 -12.94
CA ILE A 420 3.06 18.35 -13.68
C ILE A 420 2.19 17.08 -13.77
N VAL A 421 1.53 16.69 -12.67
CA VAL A 421 0.64 15.51 -12.65
C VAL A 421 -0.59 15.72 -13.53
N VAL A 422 -1.17 16.92 -13.54
CA VAL A 422 -2.37 17.23 -14.34
C VAL A 422 -2.04 17.34 -15.84
N LEU A 423 -0.84 17.78 -16.18
CA LEU A 423 -0.42 18.09 -17.55
C LEU A 423 -0.71 16.97 -18.59
N PRO A 424 -0.36 15.67 -18.38
CA PRO A 424 -0.66 14.60 -19.34
C PRO A 424 -2.11 14.11 -19.31
N MET A 425 -2.88 14.42 -18.27
CA MET A 425 -4.20 13.82 -18.04
C MET A 425 -5.21 14.13 -19.16
N PRO A 426 -5.33 15.38 -19.68
CA PRO A 426 -6.20 15.67 -20.82
C PRO A 426 -5.86 14.88 -22.09
N LEU A 427 -4.61 14.49 -22.31
CA LEU A 427 -4.20 13.65 -23.44
C LEU A 427 -4.50 12.17 -23.19
N VAL A 428 -4.40 11.72 -21.94
CA VAL A 428 -4.65 10.33 -21.53
C VAL A 428 -6.16 10.03 -21.42
N PHE A 429 -7.02 11.01 -21.17
CA PHE A 429 -8.49 10.80 -21.05
C PHE A 429 -9.19 10.41 -22.37
N ASN A 430 -8.51 10.47 -23.51
CA ASN A 430 -8.99 9.87 -24.77
C ASN A 430 -8.60 8.39 -24.93
N LEU A 431 -7.84 7.83 -23.99
CA LEU A 431 -7.53 6.42 -23.89
C LEU A 431 -8.36 5.85 -22.73
N GLN A 432 -9.21 4.86 -23.01
CA GLN A 432 -10.09 4.23 -22.02
C GLN A 432 -9.29 3.46 -20.96
N LEU A 433 -8.71 4.18 -20.01
CA LEU A 433 -8.29 3.63 -18.73
C LEU A 433 -9.40 3.95 -17.73
N ILE A 434 -9.90 2.89 -17.09
CA ILE A 434 -10.81 2.98 -15.94
C ILE A 434 -10.01 3.65 -14.81
N LEU A 435 -9.99 4.98 -14.80
CA LEU A 435 -9.41 5.78 -13.73
C LEU A 435 -10.51 6.06 -12.71
N SER A 436 -10.34 5.46 -11.53
CA SER A 436 -11.06 5.85 -10.33
C SER A 436 -10.70 7.30 -9.98
N LYS A 437 -11.66 8.21 -10.13
CA LYS A 437 -11.48 9.64 -9.89
C LYS A 437 -11.38 9.92 -8.39
N LYS A 438 -10.21 10.35 -7.93
CA LYS A 438 -10.01 10.86 -6.57
C LYS A 438 -9.92 12.39 -6.62
N LYS A 439 -10.91 13.08 -6.03
CA LYS A 439 -10.77 14.50 -5.68
C LYS A 439 -10.03 14.58 -4.34
N SER A 440 -8.95 15.34 -4.30
CA SER A 440 -8.25 15.71 -3.06
C SER A 440 -9.02 16.84 -2.39
N PRO A 441 -9.47 16.72 -1.13
CA PRO A 441 -9.84 17.89 -0.35
C PRO A 441 -8.59 18.39 0.37
N SER A 442 -8.02 19.46 -0.18
CA SER A 442 -7.15 20.39 0.52
C SER A 442 -7.97 21.21 1.51
N ARG A 443 -7.74 21.03 2.82
CA ARG A 443 -7.93 22.09 3.82
C ARG A 443 -7.26 21.73 5.14
N GLN A 444 -6.14 22.39 5.41
CA GLN A 444 -5.52 22.47 6.73
C GLN A 444 -5.56 23.94 7.16
N CYS A 445 -6.17 24.22 8.30
CA CYS A 445 -6.05 25.48 9.03
C CYS A 445 -6.38 25.21 10.50
N SER A 446 -5.37 25.31 11.35
CA SER A 446 -5.43 26.17 12.55
C SER A 446 -4.03 26.29 13.14
N ALA A 447 -3.56 27.53 13.17
CA ALA A 447 -2.40 27.96 13.92
C ALA A 447 -2.82 28.18 15.39
N SER A 448 -1.94 27.82 16.33
CA SER A 448 -1.92 28.40 17.66
C SER A 448 -0.48 28.39 18.18
N GLY A 449 -0.01 29.58 18.56
CA GLY A 449 1.38 29.91 18.76
C GLY A 449 2.08 29.20 19.92
N ARG A 450 3.32 28.80 19.68
CA ARG A 450 4.51 29.17 20.45
C ARG A 450 5.75 28.81 19.62
N SER A 451 6.68 29.74 19.57
CA SER A 451 7.90 29.69 18.76
C SER A 451 8.90 28.69 19.34
N ASP A 452 8.96 27.51 18.74
CA ASP A 452 10.10 26.60 18.88
C ASP A 452 10.39 25.97 17.50
N LEU A 453 11.48 26.42 16.88
CA LEU A 453 11.92 26.05 15.53
C LEU A 453 12.06 24.53 15.36
N THR A 454 12.37 23.82 16.45
CA THR A 454 12.61 22.37 16.45
C THR A 454 11.31 21.55 16.37
N TYR A 455 10.21 22.05 16.96
CA TYR A 455 8.92 21.36 16.96
C TYR A 455 8.21 21.46 15.59
N THR A 456 8.40 22.57 14.89
CA THR A 456 7.85 22.81 13.54
C THR A 456 8.59 22.10 12.41
N VAL A 457 9.89 21.80 12.58
CA VAL A 457 10.74 21.20 11.53
C VAL A 457 10.54 19.68 11.42
N THR A 458 10.06 19.02 12.46
CA THR A 458 9.97 17.54 12.56
C THR A 458 9.14 16.87 11.46
N PRO A 459 7.86 17.22 11.21
CA PRO A 459 7.13 16.70 10.06
C PRO A 459 7.80 17.11 8.74
N GLY A 460 8.36 18.32 8.68
CA GLY A 460 9.07 18.85 7.52
C GLY A 460 10.24 17.97 7.11
N ALA A 461 11.04 17.46 8.04
CA ALA A 461 12.19 16.59 7.76
C ALA A 461 11.79 15.26 7.12
N ILE A 462 10.74 14.60 7.63
CA ILE A 462 10.25 13.33 7.07
C ILE A 462 9.69 13.54 5.66
N TYR A 463 8.87 14.57 5.46
CA TYR A 463 8.36 14.91 4.12
C TYR A 463 9.48 15.33 3.16
N SER A 464 10.50 16.03 3.66
CA SER A 464 11.67 16.42 2.85
C SER A 464 12.50 15.23 2.36
N VAL A 465 12.43 14.08 3.04
CA VAL A 465 13.06 12.83 2.56
C VAL A 465 12.12 12.06 1.64
N LEU A 466 10.85 11.91 2.01
CA LEU A 466 9.86 11.15 1.24
C LEU A 466 9.62 11.74 -0.15
N GLU A 467 9.55 13.06 -0.24
CA GLU A 467 9.14 13.75 -1.46
C GLU A 467 10.11 13.50 -2.64
N PRO A 468 11.42 13.80 -2.56
CA PRO A 468 12.32 13.57 -3.68
C PRO A 468 12.54 12.07 -3.95
N THR A 469 12.53 11.22 -2.93
CA THR A 469 12.75 9.76 -3.10
C THR A 469 11.55 9.07 -3.77
N LEU A 470 10.32 9.35 -3.34
CA LEU A 470 9.11 8.90 -4.04
C LEU A 470 8.98 9.56 -5.42
N GLY A 471 9.43 10.81 -5.55
CA GLY A 471 9.55 11.49 -6.83
C GLY A 471 10.43 10.74 -7.83
N VAL A 472 11.61 10.26 -7.41
CA VAL A 472 12.50 9.41 -8.22
C VAL A 472 11.81 8.11 -8.62
N VAL A 473 11.14 7.42 -7.69
CA VAL A 473 10.38 6.20 -8.00
C VAL A 473 9.33 6.48 -9.08
N ASN A 474 8.50 7.52 -8.87
CA ASN A 474 7.45 7.92 -9.79
C ASN A 474 7.99 8.27 -11.19
N ALA A 475 9.12 8.98 -11.25
CA ALA A 475 9.77 9.32 -12.50
C ALA A 475 10.18 8.07 -13.30
N CYS A 476 10.53 6.97 -12.62
CA CYS A 476 10.99 5.73 -13.25
C CYS A 476 9.86 4.79 -13.69
N LEU A 477 8.71 4.81 -13.01
CA LEU A 477 7.60 3.87 -13.27
C LEU A 477 7.22 3.69 -14.75
N PRO A 478 7.06 4.75 -15.57
CA PRO A 478 6.63 4.58 -16.96
C PRO A 478 7.64 3.82 -17.84
N THR A 479 8.90 3.77 -17.41
CA THR A 479 10.01 3.23 -18.20
C THR A 479 10.43 1.82 -17.80
N ILE A 480 9.96 1.29 -16.66
CA ILE A 480 10.43 0.02 -16.08
C ILE A 480 9.81 -1.23 -16.73
N LYS A 481 8.72 -1.10 -17.51
CA LYS A 481 7.95 -2.22 -18.08
C LYS A 481 8.81 -3.34 -18.73
N PRO A 482 9.79 -3.05 -19.62
CA PRO A 482 10.67 -4.08 -20.20
C PRO A 482 11.41 -4.93 -19.17
N ALA A 483 11.94 -4.31 -18.10
CA ALA A 483 12.65 -5.03 -17.05
C ALA A 483 11.69 -5.94 -16.25
N ILE A 484 10.46 -5.50 -15.99
CA ILE A 484 9.43 -6.34 -15.35
C ILE A 484 9.07 -7.54 -16.23
N THR A 485 8.92 -7.32 -17.54
CA THR A 485 8.60 -8.40 -18.49
C THR A 485 9.72 -9.44 -18.57
N GLU A 486 10.98 -9.01 -18.51
CA GLU A 486 12.12 -9.92 -18.49
C GLU A 486 12.20 -10.72 -17.17
N LEU A 487 11.96 -10.07 -16.02
CA LEU A 487 12.07 -10.70 -14.70
C LEU A 487 10.95 -11.69 -14.39
N PHE A 488 9.71 -11.37 -14.79
CA PHE A 488 8.53 -12.14 -14.39
C PHE A 488 7.84 -12.85 -15.56
N GLY A 489 8.33 -12.65 -16.79
CA GLY A 489 7.76 -13.21 -18.00
C GLY A 489 6.62 -12.35 -18.60
N PRO A 490 6.20 -12.67 -19.85
CA PRO A 490 5.19 -11.88 -20.60
C PRO A 490 3.78 -11.82 -19.98
N GLY A 491 3.50 -12.65 -18.97
CA GLY A 491 2.15 -12.83 -18.39
C GLY A 491 1.82 -11.96 -17.18
N THR A 492 2.79 -11.29 -16.55
CA THR A 492 2.63 -10.73 -15.19
C THR A 492 1.94 -9.36 -15.15
N LEU A 493 1.75 -8.72 -16.31
CA LEU A 493 1.04 -7.44 -16.46
C LEU A 493 -0.24 -7.56 -17.31
N HIS A 494 -0.63 -8.77 -17.73
CA HIS A 494 -1.87 -8.99 -18.46
C HIS A 494 -3.02 -9.19 -17.48
N GLY A 495 -3.95 -8.22 -17.44
CA GLY A 495 -5.27 -8.41 -16.86
C GLY A 495 -5.95 -9.63 -17.48
N THR A 496 -6.53 -10.45 -16.63
CA THR A 496 -7.25 -11.69 -16.94
C THR A 496 -8.23 -11.49 -18.10
N LYS A 497 -7.98 -12.10 -19.26
CA LYS A 497 -9.03 -12.42 -20.24
C LYS A 497 -9.55 -13.83 -19.96
N GLY A 498 -10.87 -13.91 -19.76
CA GLY A 498 -11.60 -15.14 -19.50
C GLY A 498 -11.45 -16.15 -20.64
N SER A 499 -11.34 -17.41 -20.23
CA SER A 499 -11.41 -18.57 -21.09
C SER A 499 -12.79 -18.67 -21.73
N SER A 500 -12.87 -18.60 -23.06
CA SER A 500 -13.96 -19.18 -23.82
C SER A 500 -13.40 -20.30 -24.68
N ASN A 501 -13.71 -21.51 -24.24
CA ASN A 501 -13.47 -22.76 -24.94
C ASN A 501 -14.22 -22.73 -26.29
N SER A 502 -13.52 -22.95 -27.40
CA SER A 502 -14.12 -23.40 -28.66
C SER A 502 -13.07 -24.11 -29.47
N GLY A 503 -13.24 -25.43 -29.59
CA GLY A 503 -12.45 -26.27 -30.45
C GLY A 503 -12.66 -25.90 -31.91
N GLY A 504 -11.56 -25.84 -32.66
CA GLY A 504 -11.55 -25.58 -34.09
C GLY A 504 -10.22 -25.98 -34.66
N ILE A 505 -10.21 -27.16 -35.29
CA ILE A 505 -9.16 -27.67 -36.19
C ILE A 505 -8.81 -26.59 -37.22
N TYR A 506 -7.53 -26.32 -37.51
CA TYR A 506 -6.98 -26.18 -38.88
C TYR A 506 -5.46 -25.94 -38.91
N SER A 507 -4.81 -26.82 -39.68
CA SER A 507 -3.54 -26.79 -40.42
C SER A 507 -2.42 -25.78 -40.09
N SER A 508 -1.24 -26.37 -39.93
CA SER A 508 0.09 -25.76 -40.06
C SER A 508 0.38 -25.24 -41.49
N ARG A 509 1.01 -24.06 -41.60
CA ARG A 509 1.84 -23.71 -42.76
C ARG A 509 2.96 -22.70 -42.44
N SER A 510 4.18 -23.24 -42.44
CA SER A 510 5.47 -22.71 -42.90
C SER A 510 5.78 -21.20 -42.88
N SER A 511 6.72 -20.85 -42.01
CA SER A 511 7.92 -20.03 -42.20
C SER A 511 8.09 -19.23 -43.51
N ARG A 512 8.23 -17.91 -43.37
CA ARG A 512 9.05 -17.08 -44.27
C ARG A 512 9.84 -16.04 -43.46
N LYS A 513 11.18 -16.14 -43.54
CA LYS A 513 12.15 -15.12 -43.11
C LYS A 513 11.94 -13.85 -43.95
N LEU A 514 11.85 -12.69 -43.31
CA LEU A 514 12.18 -11.42 -43.95
C LEU A 514 13.22 -10.67 -43.12
N ASN A 515 14.36 -10.46 -43.76
CA ASN A 515 15.48 -9.66 -43.32
C ASN A 515 15.16 -8.19 -43.67
N GLY A 516 15.12 -7.29 -42.70
CA GLY A 516 14.82 -5.89 -42.92
C GLY A 516 15.11 -5.03 -41.70
N LYS A 517 16.08 -4.12 -41.83
CA LYS A 517 16.47 -3.13 -40.82
C LYS A 517 15.34 -2.10 -40.69
N VAL A 518 14.53 -2.17 -39.62
CA VAL A 518 13.43 -1.21 -39.37
C VAL A 518 13.88 -0.17 -38.34
N LYS A 519 13.93 1.10 -38.74
CA LYS A 519 13.88 2.25 -37.82
C LYS A 519 12.45 2.38 -37.32
N GLY A 520 12.18 1.98 -36.08
CA GLY A 520 10.82 1.97 -35.51
C GLY A 520 10.42 3.30 -34.88
N ASN A 521 9.41 3.96 -35.48
CA ASN A 521 8.55 4.95 -34.81
C ASN A 521 7.44 4.18 -34.07
N LEU A 522 7.24 4.49 -32.79
CA LEU A 522 6.35 3.78 -31.85
C LEU A 522 4.84 3.91 -32.17
N THR A 523 4.46 4.70 -33.17
CA THR A 523 3.06 4.96 -33.52
C THR A 523 2.42 3.88 -34.41
N ARG A 524 3.19 3.15 -35.22
CA ARG A 524 2.62 2.14 -36.15
C ARG A 524 2.23 0.83 -35.49
N ASP A 525 2.80 0.48 -34.34
CA ASP A 525 2.45 -0.75 -33.62
C ASP A 525 1.11 -0.64 -32.86
N PHE A 526 0.57 0.58 -32.71
CA PHE A 526 -0.78 0.81 -32.18
C PHE A 526 -1.85 0.79 -33.27
N GLU A 527 -1.57 1.32 -34.47
CA GLU A 527 -2.55 1.33 -35.58
C GLU A 527 -2.78 -0.06 -36.20
N LEU A 528 -1.77 -0.94 -36.21
CA LEU A 528 -1.90 -2.30 -36.73
C LEU A 528 -2.78 -3.24 -35.87
N LEU A 529 -3.19 -2.80 -34.68
CA LEU A 529 -4.11 -3.54 -33.81
C LEU A 529 -5.58 -3.13 -33.97
N ASP A 530 -5.87 -1.99 -34.61
CA ASP A 530 -7.25 -1.53 -34.85
C ASP A 530 -7.82 -2.04 -36.19
N ASP A 531 -6.97 -2.38 -37.17
CA ASP A 531 -7.42 -2.84 -38.50
C ASP A 531 -7.84 -4.33 -38.55
N GLU A 532 -7.67 -5.12 -37.48
CA GLU A 532 -8.08 -6.53 -37.43
C GLU A 532 -9.55 -6.74 -36.97
N PHE A 533 -10.25 -5.65 -36.63
CA PHE A 533 -11.68 -5.67 -36.28
C PHE A 533 -12.50 -4.81 -37.24
N ALA A 534 -12.91 -5.39 -38.37
CA ALA A 534 -14.01 -4.82 -39.15
C ALA A 534 -15.28 -4.77 -38.27
N LEU A 535 -15.78 -3.57 -38.02
CA LEU A 535 -17.10 -3.34 -37.43
C LEU A 535 -18.15 -4.00 -38.34
N HIS A 536 -18.72 -5.14 -37.91
CA HIS A 536 -19.97 -5.60 -38.50
C HIS A 536 -21.09 -4.66 -38.06
N GLU A 537 -21.64 -3.92 -39.02
CA GLU A 537 -22.89 -3.19 -38.90
C GLU A 537 -23.99 -4.13 -38.40
N VAL A 538 -24.53 -3.81 -37.22
CA VAL A 538 -25.76 -4.43 -36.72
C VAL A 538 -26.92 -3.78 -37.47
N HIS A 539 -27.42 -4.47 -38.49
CA HIS A 539 -28.72 -4.18 -39.08
C HIS A 539 -29.82 -4.54 -38.06
N ILE A 540 -30.48 -3.52 -37.50
CA ILE A 540 -31.69 -3.70 -36.71
C ILE A 540 -32.86 -3.88 -37.69
N ASN A 541 -33.30 -5.13 -37.88
CA ASN A 541 -34.60 -5.40 -38.47
C ASN A 541 -35.67 -5.28 -37.37
N SER A 542 -36.39 -4.16 -37.37
CA SER A 542 -37.69 -4.06 -36.72
C SER A 542 -38.71 -4.85 -37.55
N HIS A 543 -39.35 -5.88 -37.00
CA HIS A 543 -40.76 -6.24 -37.24
C HIS A 543 -41.13 -7.51 -36.44
N SER A 544 -42.21 -7.39 -35.63
CA SER A 544 -43.24 -8.40 -35.27
C SER A 544 -42.79 -9.81 -34.80
N ASP A 545 -43.20 -10.33 -33.64
CA ASP A 545 -44.59 -10.66 -33.33
C ASP A 545 -44.85 -10.86 -31.82
N VAL A 546 -46.10 -10.56 -31.46
CA VAL A 546 -46.74 -10.76 -30.16
C VAL A 546 -47.14 -12.23 -30.00
N GLY A 547 -46.84 -12.82 -28.83
CA GLY A 547 -47.29 -14.17 -28.46
C GLY A 547 -47.39 -14.34 -26.95
N LEU A 548 -48.54 -13.98 -26.39
CA LEU A 548 -48.97 -14.26 -25.02
C LEU A 548 -49.26 -15.75 -24.82
N ILE A 549 -48.66 -16.40 -23.82
CA ILE A 549 -49.27 -17.53 -23.10
C ILE A 549 -48.92 -17.44 -21.60
N SER A 550 -49.95 -17.18 -20.80
CA SER A 550 -49.98 -17.25 -19.35
C SER A 550 -50.31 -18.68 -18.87
N HIS A 551 -49.65 -19.16 -17.81
CA HIS A 551 -50.17 -20.26 -17.00
C HIS A 551 -49.93 -19.97 -15.52
N ASP A 552 -51.04 -19.83 -14.79
CA ASP A 552 -51.10 -19.76 -13.33
C ASP A 552 -51.58 -21.11 -12.73
N PRO A 553 -51.41 -21.33 -11.40
CA PRO A 553 -51.30 -22.65 -10.80
C PRO A 553 -52.61 -23.25 -10.22
N LYS A 554 -52.56 -24.57 -9.94
CA LYS A 554 -53.58 -25.42 -9.26
C LYS A 554 -54.09 -24.85 -7.93
N PRO A 555 -55.28 -25.31 -7.45
CA PRO A 555 -55.26 -26.29 -6.35
C PRO A 555 -56.37 -27.37 -6.39
N SER A 556 -56.14 -28.43 -5.61
CA SER A 556 -56.96 -29.63 -5.41
C SER A 556 -57.76 -29.59 -4.09
N SER A 557 -58.95 -30.21 -4.05
CA SER A 557 -59.69 -30.55 -2.82
C SER A 557 -60.55 -31.83 -3.02
N PRO A 558 -61.01 -32.51 -1.94
CA PRO A 558 -60.94 -33.98 -1.83
C PRO A 558 -62.27 -34.77 -1.89
N SER A 559 -62.08 -36.09 -1.90
CA SER A 559 -62.98 -37.25 -1.85
C SER A 559 -63.96 -37.34 -0.67
N LEU A 560 -65.01 -38.16 -0.84
CA LEU A 560 -65.48 -39.28 0.04
C LEU A 560 -66.94 -39.65 -0.34
N PRO A 561 -67.52 -40.82 0.04
CA PRO A 561 -67.55 -41.43 1.39
C PRO A 561 -66.57 -42.57 1.64
#